data_AF-A0A945TPS2-F1
#
_entry.id   AF-A0A945TPS2-F1
#
_cell.length_a   1.000
_cell.length_b   1.000
_cell.length_c   1.000
_cell.angle_alpha   90.00
_cell.angle_beta   90.00
_cell.angle_gamma   90.00
#
_symmetry.space_group_name_H-M   'P 1'
#
loop_
_entity.id
_entity.type
_entity.pdbx_description
1 polymer ?
#
loop_
_entity_poly.entity_id
_entity_poly.type
_entity_poly.pdbx_seq_one_letter_code
_entity_poly.pdbx_strand_id
1 'polypeptide(L)'
;MGITLAVMAGVVGGMGTFVAGRVANLLSRLDLRWFVWLAAISNAALVPFFFAFFLIQDIKTALFVYLVPAFFAGFCFAPTLAMIQSLVRPEMRSIAAAVLLFVLNIIGLGFGPQGVGIVSDLLATDYGKESLRYSLMIFSLINIWSAAHYFLAAKTLKTDVEEAKI
;
A
#
# COMPACT_ATOMS: atom_id res chain seq x y z
N MET A 1 2.07 11.12 -22.19
CA MET A 1 1.17 10.99 -21.01
C MET A 1 1.79 10.11 -19.91
N GLY A 2 2.41 8.97 -20.23
CA GLY A 2 3.04 8.11 -19.21
C GLY A 2 4.15 8.77 -18.37
N ILE A 3 4.98 9.63 -18.97
CA ILE A 3 6.06 10.31 -18.24
C ILE A 3 5.51 11.29 -17.19
N THR A 4 4.48 12.08 -17.53
CA THR A 4 3.86 13.02 -16.59
C THR A 4 3.21 12.30 -15.41
N LEU A 5 2.53 11.17 -15.67
CA LEU A 5 1.97 10.29 -14.65
C LEU A 5 3.07 9.69 -13.77
N ALA A 6 4.16 9.19 -14.36
CA ALA A 6 5.28 8.62 -13.62
C ALA A 6 5.95 9.66 -12.72
N VAL A 7 6.15 10.89 -13.22
CA VAL A 7 6.74 11.98 -12.44
C VAL A 7 5.79 12.42 -11.32
N MET A 8 4.49 12.62 -11.61
CA MET A 8 3.52 13.01 -10.59
C MET A 8 3.37 11.93 -9.52
N ALA A 9 3.19 10.67 -9.91
CA ALA A 9 3.06 9.55 -8.98
C ALA A 9 4.35 9.33 -8.18
N GLY A 10 5.52 9.47 -8.81
CA GLY A 10 6.81 9.33 -8.15
C GLY A 10 7.06 10.43 -7.13
N VAL A 11 6.79 11.69 -7.49
CA VAL A 11 6.96 12.83 -6.58
C VAL A 11 5.96 12.78 -5.43
N VAL A 12 4.68 12.51 -5.73
CA VAL A 12 3.64 12.46 -4.70
C VAL A 12 3.77 11.24 -3.80
N GLY A 13 4.08 10.07 -4.38
CA GLY A 13 4.40 8.87 -3.61
C GLY A 13 5.64 9.06 -2.73
N GLY A 14 6.69 9.68 -3.26
CA GLY A 14 7.89 10.02 -2.50
C GLY A 14 7.61 10.99 -1.34
N MET A 15 6.79 12.02 -1.58
CA MET A 15 6.31 12.92 -0.52
C MET A 15 5.50 12.16 0.53
N GLY A 16 4.61 11.24 0.12
CA GLY A 16 3.84 10.38 1.02
C GLY A 16 4.74 9.56 1.93
N THR A 17 5.75 8.89 1.37
CA THR A 17 6.75 8.12 2.12
C THR A 17 7.52 8.99 3.11
N PHE A 18 7.94 10.19 2.70
CA PHE A 18 8.68 11.11 3.58
C PHE A 18 7.82 11.62 4.74
N VAL A 19 6.60 12.07 4.44
CA VAL A 19 5.64 12.54 5.45
C VAL A 19 5.29 11.41 6.41
N ALA A 20 5.05 10.20 5.90
CA ALA A 20 4.79 9.04 6.73
C ALA A 20 5.96 8.70 7.66
N GLY A 21 7.19 8.75 7.16
CA GLY A 21 8.37 8.53 8.00
C GLY A 21 8.44 9.52 9.17
N ARG A 22 8.17 10.80 8.92
CA ARG A 22 8.10 11.81 10.00
C ARG A 22 6.94 11.59 10.95
N VAL A 23 5.73 11.42 10.43
CA VAL A 23 4.51 11.26 11.23
C VAL A 23 4.58 9.98 12.06
N ALA A 24 5.03 8.87 11.47
CA ALA A 24 5.21 7.60 12.16
C ALA A 24 6.28 7.70 13.25
N ASN A 25 7.40 8.38 13.00
CA ASN A 25 8.45 8.55 14.03
C ASN A 25 8.03 9.47 15.18
N LEU A 26 7.13 10.44 14.94
CA LEU A 26 6.58 11.28 15.99
C LEU A 26 5.55 10.53 16.84
N LEU A 27 4.62 9.82 16.20
CA LEU A 27 3.56 9.07 16.86
C LEU A 27 4.06 7.78 17.53
N SER A 28 5.10 7.14 16.99
CA SER A 28 5.68 5.93 17.59
C SER A 28 6.37 6.17 18.92
N ARG A 29 6.79 7.41 19.20
CA ARG A 29 7.28 7.82 20.52
C ARG A 29 6.21 7.75 21.61
N LEU A 30 4.93 7.84 21.23
CA LEU A 30 3.80 7.69 22.14
C LEU A 30 3.38 6.22 22.26
N ASP A 31 3.21 5.52 21.13
CA ASP A 31 2.92 4.09 21.10
C ASP A 31 3.43 3.46 19.79
N LEU A 32 4.21 2.38 19.88
CA LEU A 32 4.70 1.62 18.73
C LEU A 32 3.58 1.14 17.79
N ARG A 33 2.37 0.94 18.32
CA ARG A 33 1.18 0.54 17.55
C ARG A 33 0.79 1.54 16.45
N TRP A 34 1.21 2.80 16.58
CA TRP A 34 0.95 3.81 15.56
C TRP A 34 1.55 3.48 14.20
N PHE A 35 2.66 2.74 14.13
CA PHE A 35 3.19 2.28 12.83
C PHE A 35 2.15 1.47 12.05
N VAL A 36 1.48 0.56 12.75
CA VAL A 36 0.52 -0.38 12.17
C VAL A 36 -0.84 0.27 11.93
N TRP A 37 -1.27 1.13 12.85
CA TRP A 37 -2.51 1.92 12.68
C TRP A 37 -2.43 2.88 11.50
N LEU A 38 -1.28 3.56 11.33
CA LEU A 38 -1.06 4.43 10.18
C LEU A 38 -1.12 3.67 8.85
N ALA A 39 -0.51 2.48 8.79
CA ALA A 39 -0.61 1.59 7.64
C ALA A 39 -2.06 1.15 7.37
N ALA A 40 -2.79 0.75 8.41
CA ALA A 40 -4.20 0.36 8.30
C ALA A 40 -5.10 1.50 7.79
N ILE A 41 -4.98 2.69 8.37
CA ILE A 41 -5.75 3.88 7.96
C ILE A 41 -5.45 4.24 6.51
N SER A 42 -4.17 4.18 6.11
CA SER A 42 -3.77 4.50 4.74
C SER A 42 -4.37 3.51 3.73
N ASN A 43 -4.26 2.21 4.00
CA ASN A 43 -4.83 1.15 3.16
C ASN A 43 -6.37 1.24 3.09
N ALA A 44 -7.03 1.57 4.20
CA ALA A 44 -8.48 1.77 4.21
C ALA A 44 -8.89 3.01 3.40
N ALA A 45 -8.14 4.12 3.51
CA ALA A 45 -8.39 5.34 2.76
C ALA A 45 -8.17 5.17 1.25
N LEU A 46 -7.24 4.33 0.82
CA LEU A 46 -6.98 4.03 -0.60
C LEU A 46 -8.23 3.55 -1.36
N VAL A 47 -9.09 2.77 -0.71
CA VAL A 47 -10.24 2.11 -1.34
C VAL A 47 -11.27 3.11 -1.89
N PRO A 48 -11.86 4.04 -1.10
CA PRO A 48 -12.81 5.01 -1.64
C PRO A 48 -12.19 5.90 -2.72
N PHE A 49 -10.90 6.24 -2.63
CA PHE A 49 -10.22 7.02 -3.66
C PHE A 49 -10.01 6.24 -4.95
N PHE A 50 -9.70 4.93 -4.89
CA PHE A 50 -9.64 4.09 -6.08
C PHE A 50 -11.01 3.94 -6.75
N PHE A 51 -12.07 3.74 -5.96
CA PHE A 51 -13.42 3.72 -6.50
C PHE A 51 -13.77 5.05 -7.19
N ALA A 52 -13.50 6.19 -6.53
CA ALA A 52 -13.71 7.50 -7.13
C ALA A 52 -12.92 7.68 -8.43
N PHE A 53 -11.65 7.28 -8.44
CA PHE A 53 -10.79 7.33 -9.62
C PHE A 53 -11.35 6.52 -10.79
N PHE A 54 -11.81 5.29 -10.54
CA PHE A 54 -12.35 4.41 -11.58
C PHE A 54 -13.71 4.87 -12.12
N LEU A 55 -14.51 5.57 -11.31
CA LEU A 55 -15.82 6.09 -11.74
C LEU A 55 -15.72 7.39 -12.55
N ILE A 56 -14.63 8.14 -12.45
CA ILE A 56 -14.45 9.41 -13.17
C ILE A 56 -14.08 9.16 -14.64
N GLN A 57 -14.88 9.71 -15.55
CA GLN A 57 -14.64 9.63 -17.00
C GLN A 57 -13.71 10.73 -17.54
N ASP A 58 -13.58 11.84 -16.81
CA ASP A 58 -12.69 12.95 -17.19
C ASP A 58 -11.24 12.68 -16.79
N ILE A 59 -10.34 12.62 -17.78
CA ILE A 59 -8.92 12.26 -17.59
C ILE A 59 -8.21 13.24 -16.65
N LYS A 60 -8.51 14.55 -16.74
CA LYS A 60 -7.85 15.56 -15.89
C LYS A 60 -8.26 15.41 -14.43
N THR A 61 -9.55 15.23 -14.18
CA THR A 61 -10.08 15.03 -12.83
C THR A 61 -9.62 13.70 -12.24
N ALA A 62 -9.58 12.62 -13.04
CA ALA A 62 -9.06 11.33 -12.62
C ALA A 62 -7.57 11.44 -12.21
N LEU A 63 -6.76 12.18 -12.97
CA LEU A 63 -5.35 12.46 -12.64
C LEU A 63 -5.18 13.12 -11.27
N PHE A 64 -5.97 14.16 -10.97
CA PHE A 64 -5.90 14.83 -9.67
C PHE A 64 -6.34 13.92 -8.53
N VAL A 65 -7.41 13.15 -8.73
CA VAL A 65 -7.92 12.20 -7.74
C VAL A 65 -6.91 11.09 -7.48
N TYR A 66 -6.15 10.65 -8.49
CA TYR A 66 -5.10 9.63 -8.36
C TYR A 66 -3.90 10.06 -7.51
N LEU A 67 -3.63 11.37 -7.37
CA LEU A 67 -2.55 11.84 -6.50
C LEU A 67 -2.78 11.46 -5.03
N VAL A 68 -4.04 11.43 -4.59
CA VAL A 68 -4.41 11.09 -3.22
C VAL A 68 -4.06 9.63 -2.86
N PRO A 69 -4.52 8.60 -3.60
CA PRO A 69 -4.12 7.22 -3.37
C PRO A 69 -2.62 7.02 -3.61
N ALA A 70 -1.98 7.71 -4.56
CA ALA A 70 -0.53 7.64 -4.72
C ALA A 70 0.23 8.11 -3.47
N PHE A 71 -0.26 9.17 -2.82
CA PHE A 71 0.28 9.65 -1.54
C PHE A 71 0.10 8.61 -0.42
N PHE A 72 -1.11 8.05 -0.27
CA PHE A 72 -1.40 7.04 0.77
C PHE A 72 -0.66 5.71 0.55
N ALA A 73 -0.44 5.32 -0.71
CA ALA A 73 0.35 4.14 -1.04
C ALA A 73 1.80 4.30 -0.57
N GLY A 74 2.43 5.45 -0.86
CA GLY A 74 3.75 5.79 -0.30
C GLY A 74 3.74 5.88 1.22
N PHE A 75 2.64 6.39 1.79
CA PHE A 75 2.51 6.56 3.23
C PHE A 75 2.54 5.24 4.01
N CYS A 76 1.99 4.15 3.47
CA CYS A 76 2.08 2.84 4.10
C CYS A 76 3.51 2.25 4.04
N PHE A 77 4.29 2.59 3.03
CA PHE A 77 5.55 1.92 2.72
C PHE A 77 6.63 2.17 3.79
N ALA A 78 6.79 3.42 4.20
CA ALA A 78 7.76 3.83 5.23
C ALA A 78 7.55 3.16 6.61
N PRO A 79 6.35 3.19 7.22
CA PRO A 79 6.12 2.60 8.54
C PRO A 79 6.24 1.07 8.51
N THR A 80 5.81 0.41 7.43
CA THR A 80 5.96 -1.05 7.29
C THR A 80 7.43 -1.46 7.23
N LEU A 81 8.24 -0.74 6.44
CA LEU A 81 9.69 -0.97 6.39
C LEU A 81 10.33 -0.74 7.77
N ALA A 82 10.02 0.38 8.42
CA ALA A 82 10.57 0.69 9.74
C ALA A 82 10.20 -0.38 10.78
N MET A 83 8.96 -0.87 10.77
CA MET A 83 8.47 -1.90 11.67
C MET A 83 9.20 -3.23 11.47
N ILE A 84 9.31 -3.72 10.23
CA ILE A 84 10.02 -4.96 9.92
C ILE A 84 11.49 -4.86 10.36
N GLN A 85 12.12 -3.72 10.09
CA GLN A 85 13.51 -3.46 10.48
C GLN A 85 13.72 -3.37 12.01
N SER A 86 12.66 -3.04 12.77
CA SER A 86 12.67 -3.00 14.24
C SER A 86 12.45 -4.36 14.89
N LEU A 87 11.80 -5.30 14.19
CA LEU A 87 11.48 -6.65 14.65
C LEU A 87 12.61 -7.66 14.40
N VAL A 88 13.62 -7.27 13.61
CA VAL A 88 14.74 -8.15 13.25
C VAL A 88 16.04 -7.68 13.88
N ARG A 89 16.93 -8.64 14.16
CA ARG A 89 18.27 -8.38 14.68
C ARG A 89 19.08 -7.52 13.71
N PRO A 90 20.00 -6.66 14.21
CA PRO A 90 20.79 -5.77 13.36
C PRO A 90 21.52 -6.48 12.22
N GLU A 91 22.04 -7.70 12.46
CA GLU A 91 22.77 -8.45 11.43
C GLU A 91 21.85 -8.96 10.31
N MET A 92 20.56 -9.15 10.59
CA MET A 92 19.58 -9.70 9.65
C MET A 92 18.82 -8.63 8.86
N ARG A 93 19.02 -7.34 9.17
CA ARG A 93 18.31 -6.22 8.53
C ARG A 93 18.40 -6.21 7.00
N SER A 94 19.57 -6.54 6.47
CA SER A 94 19.80 -6.66 5.02
C SER A 94 18.97 -7.81 4.41
N ILE A 95 18.98 -8.99 5.06
CA ILE A 95 18.20 -10.15 4.61
C ILE A 95 16.70 -9.85 4.71
N ALA A 96 16.24 -9.23 5.79
CA ALA A 96 14.84 -8.86 5.95
C ALA A 96 14.36 -7.88 4.86
N ALA A 97 15.18 -6.87 4.51
CA ALA A 97 14.89 -5.97 3.40
C ALA A 97 14.85 -6.72 2.06
N ALA A 98 15.80 -7.62 1.81
CA ALA A 98 15.85 -8.41 0.59
C ALA A 98 14.62 -9.31 0.44
N VAL A 99 14.23 -10.03 1.51
CA VAL A 99 13.03 -10.89 1.53
C VAL A 99 11.77 -10.06 1.30
N LEU A 100 11.63 -8.93 1.99
CA LEU A 100 10.48 -8.04 1.80
C LEU A 100 10.40 -7.54 0.37
N LEU A 101 11.50 -7.03 -0.19
CA LEU A 101 11.54 -6.55 -1.56
C LEU A 101 11.27 -7.68 -2.55
N PHE A 102 11.80 -8.88 -2.32
CA PHE A 102 11.54 -10.05 -3.12
C PHE A 102 10.05 -10.40 -3.14
N VAL A 103 9.41 -10.46 -1.98
CA VAL A 103 7.97 -10.73 -1.85
C VAL A 103 7.15 -9.62 -2.52
N LEU A 104 7.49 -8.35 -2.31
CA LEU A 104 6.81 -7.22 -2.95
C LEU A 104 6.92 -7.27 -4.48
N ASN A 105 8.07 -7.64 -5.01
CA ASN A 105 8.26 -7.73 -6.46
C ASN A 105 7.53 -8.94 -7.06
N ILE A 106 7.64 -10.13 -6.45
CA ILE A 106 6.98 -11.32 -6.99
C ILE A 106 5.46 -11.24 -6.82
N ILE A 107 4.97 -10.94 -5.62
CA ILE A 107 3.53 -10.93 -5.35
C ILE A 107 2.89 -9.65 -5.87
N GLY A 108 3.46 -8.49 -5.51
CA GLY A 108 2.87 -7.21 -5.89
C GLY A 108 2.98 -6.92 -7.38
N LEU A 109 4.21 -6.94 -7.92
CA LEU A 109 4.46 -6.58 -9.32
C LEU A 109 4.27 -7.75 -10.29
N GLY A 110 4.50 -9.00 -9.86
CA GLY A 110 4.26 -10.18 -10.68
C GLY A 110 2.80 -10.63 -10.66
N PHE A 111 2.31 -11.09 -9.51
CA PHE A 111 0.95 -11.63 -9.39
C PHE A 111 -0.15 -10.57 -9.46
N GLY A 112 0.13 -9.32 -9.11
CA GLY A 112 -0.87 -8.24 -9.14
C GLY A 112 -1.47 -8.01 -10.54
N PRO A 113 -0.68 -7.57 -11.55
CA PRO A 113 -1.18 -7.34 -12.90
C PRO A 113 -1.73 -8.61 -13.55
N GLN A 114 -1.11 -9.77 -13.30
CA GLN A 114 -1.56 -11.04 -13.84
C GLN A 114 -2.94 -11.42 -13.29
N GLY A 115 -3.15 -11.26 -11.97
CA GLY A 115 -4.44 -11.53 -11.33
C GLY A 115 -5.53 -10.57 -11.83
N VAL A 116 -5.21 -9.29 -11.97
CA VAL A 116 -6.12 -8.29 -12.55
C VAL A 116 -6.50 -8.67 -13.99
N GLY A 117 -5.53 -9.14 -14.79
CA GLY A 117 -5.76 -9.60 -16.16
C GLY A 117 -6.72 -10.79 -16.21
N ILE A 118 -6.45 -11.85 -15.44
CA ILE A 118 -7.31 -13.05 -15.40
C ILE A 118 -8.74 -12.69 -15.00
N VAL A 119 -8.92 -11.89 -13.95
CA VAL A 119 -10.26 -11.47 -13.51
C VAL A 119 -10.95 -10.58 -14.55
N SER A 120 -10.19 -9.72 -15.24
CA SER A 120 -10.70 -8.92 -16.35
C SER A 120 -11.17 -9.78 -17.52
N ASP A 121 -10.43 -10.83 -17.86
CA ASP A 121 -10.79 -11.76 -18.95
C ASP A 121 -12.05 -12.57 -18.59
N LEU A 122 -12.18 -13.00 -17.33
CA LEU A 122 -13.39 -13.67 -16.84
C LEU A 122 -14.62 -12.76 -16.90
N LEU A 123 -14.46 -11.48 -16.55
CA LEU A 123 -15.52 -10.47 -16.60
C LEU A 123 -15.79 -9.94 -18.02
N ALA A 124 -14.92 -10.22 -18.99
CA ALA A 124 -15.03 -9.68 -20.35
C ALA A 124 -16.30 -10.15 -21.05
N THR A 125 -16.76 -11.38 -20.76
CA THR A 125 -17.97 -11.97 -21.32
C THR A 125 -19.22 -11.16 -20.98
N ASP A 126 -19.33 -10.68 -19.73
CA ASP A 126 -20.52 -9.98 -19.23
C ASP A 126 -20.38 -8.44 -19.30
N TYR A 127 -19.17 -7.90 -19.11
CA TYR A 127 -18.94 -6.46 -18.94
C TYR A 127 -18.14 -5.80 -20.08
N GLY A 128 -17.65 -6.57 -21.04
CA GLY A 128 -16.97 -6.05 -22.24
C GLY A 128 -15.85 -5.06 -21.91
N LYS A 129 -15.96 -3.82 -22.39
CA LYS A 129 -14.96 -2.76 -22.18
C LYS A 129 -14.81 -2.32 -20.72
N GLU A 130 -15.80 -2.57 -19.87
CA GLU A 130 -15.78 -2.19 -18.47
C GLU A 130 -15.19 -3.28 -17.56
N SER A 131 -14.86 -4.46 -18.12
CA SER A 131 -14.34 -5.60 -17.34
C SER A 131 -13.04 -5.26 -16.60
N LEU A 132 -12.12 -4.52 -17.25
CA LEU A 132 -10.87 -4.06 -16.63
C LEU A 132 -11.14 -3.11 -15.46
N ARG A 133 -12.13 -2.21 -15.59
CA ARG A 133 -12.51 -1.30 -14.52
C ARG A 133 -13.00 -2.08 -13.30
N TYR A 134 -13.90 -3.03 -13.50
CA TYR A 134 -14.43 -3.85 -12.40
C TYR A 134 -13.36 -4.76 -11.79
N SER A 135 -12.47 -5.33 -12.59
CA SER A 135 -11.33 -6.11 -12.09
C SER A 135 -10.43 -5.28 -11.16
N LEU A 136 -10.08 -4.06 -11.58
CA LEU A 136 -9.30 -3.13 -10.75
C LEU A 136 -10.03 -2.72 -9.47
N MET A 137 -11.35 -2.52 -9.52
CA MET A 137 -12.18 -2.24 -8.34
C MET A 137 -12.18 -3.43 -7.36
N ILE A 138 -12.33 -4.67 -7.86
CA ILE A 138 -12.27 -5.88 -7.02
C ILE A 138 -10.89 -6.02 -6.37
N PHE A 139 -9.81 -5.84 -7.13
CA PHE A 139 -8.44 -5.90 -6.59
C PHE A 139 -8.17 -4.79 -5.58
N SER A 140 -8.78 -3.61 -5.72
CA SER A 140 -8.63 -2.55 -4.73
C SER A 140 -9.18 -2.95 -3.35
N LEU A 141 -10.13 -3.88 -3.26
CA LEU A 141 -10.66 -4.39 -1.99
C LEU A 141 -9.63 -5.21 -1.20
N ILE A 142 -8.57 -5.70 -1.84
CA ILE A 142 -7.43 -6.34 -1.15
C ILE A 142 -6.77 -5.34 -0.17
N ASN A 143 -6.88 -4.03 -0.42
CA ASN A 143 -6.41 -3.03 0.55
C ASN A 143 -7.22 -3.04 1.85
N ILE A 144 -8.53 -3.38 1.82
CA ILE A 144 -9.32 -3.57 3.06
C ILE A 144 -8.78 -4.78 3.83
N TRP A 145 -8.50 -5.87 3.11
CA TRP A 145 -7.92 -7.07 3.71
C TRP A 145 -6.55 -6.79 4.35
N SER A 146 -5.70 -6.05 3.64
CA SER A 146 -4.42 -5.53 4.13
C SER A 146 -4.61 -4.68 5.40
N ALA A 147 -5.55 -3.72 5.38
CA ALA A 147 -5.86 -2.87 6.52
C ALA A 147 -6.29 -3.67 7.75
N ALA A 148 -7.09 -4.73 7.57
CA ALA A 148 -7.49 -5.62 8.63
C ALA A 148 -6.27 -6.37 9.23
N HIS A 149 -5.35 -6.84 8.40
CA HIS A 149 -4.14 -7.53 8.86
C HIS A 149 -3.21 -6.59 9.64
N TYR A 150 -3.03 -5.36 9.16
CA TYR A 150 -2.32 -4.33 9.92
C TYR A 150 -3.03 -4.06 11.26
N PHE A 151 -4.36 -3.96 11.28
CA PHE A 151 -5.07 -3.75 12.54
C PHE A 151 -4.89 -4.94 13.51
N LEU A 152 -4.86 -6.18 13.02
CA LEU A 152 -4.60 -7.36 13.83
C LEU A 152 -3.16 -7.41 14.35
N ALA A 153 -2.18 -7.08 13.51
CA ALA A 153 -0.76 -7.00 13.90
C ALA A 153 -0.50 -5.96 15.01
N ALA A 154 -1.32 -4.91 15.10
CA ALA A 154 -1.24 -3.96 16.21
C ALA A 154 -1.46 -4.60 17.59
N LYS A 155 -2.13 -5.76 17.65
CA LYS A 155 -2.37 -6.49 18.91
C LYS A 155 -1.11 -7.21 19.42
N THR A 156 -0.31 -7.78 18.52
CA THR A 156 0.89 -8.57 18.88
C THR A 156 2.18 -7.75 18.85
N LEU A 157 2.21 -6.63 18.13
CA LEU A 157 3.44 -5.87 17.87
C LEU A 157 4.26 -5.53 19.12
N LYS A 158 3.63 -5.19 20.25
CA LYS A 158 4.37 -4.85 21.48
C LYS A 158 5.17 -6.05 22.00
N THR A 159 4.54 -7.22 22.03
CA THR A 159 5.16 -8.48 22.43
C THR A 159 6.29 -8.86 21.47
N ASP A 160 6.03 -8.79 20.15
CA ASP A 160 6.99 -9.16 19.13
C ASP A 160 8.27 -8.28 19.16
N VAL A 161 8.10 -6.97 19.45
CA VAL A 161 9.23 -6.03 19.60
C VAL A 161 10.02 -6.27 20.90
N GLU A 162 9.36 -6.69 21.98
CA GLU A 162 10.04 -7.04 23.23
C GLU A 162 10.87 -8.32 23.09
N GLU A 163 10.32 -9.35 22.45
CA GLU A 163 11.03 -10.61 22.17
C GLU A 163 12.23 -10.40 21.23
N ALA A 164 12.11 -9.53 20.23
CA ALA A 164 13.19 -9.22 19.29
C ALA A 164 14.40 -8.51 19.92
N LYS A 165 14.24 -7.91 21.11
CA LYS A 165 15.34 -7.26 21.86
C LYS A 165 16.17 -8.24 22.68
N ILE A 166 15.70 -9.48 22.86
CA ILE A 166 16.35 -10.57 23.59
C ILE A 166 17.20 -11.41 22.62
#